data_AF-R1C6A6-F1
#
_entry.id   AF-R1C6A6-F1
#
_cell.length_a   1.000
_cell.length_b   1.000
_cell.length_c   1.000
_cell.angle_alpha   90.00
_cell.angle_beta   90.00
_cell.angle_gamma   90.00
#
_symmetry.space_group_name_H-M   'P 1'
#
loop_
_entity.id
_entity.type
_entity.pdbx_description
1 polymer ?
#
loop_
_entity_poly.entity_id
_entity_poly.type
_entity_poly.pdbx_seq_one_letter_code
_entity_poly.pdbx_strand_id
1 'polypeptide(L)'
;MPLSERRFHELYRQSLKQETTAWLRNKVAEAKAGGLSGNKDALIKKLIEWSADSLESRTEALRSSNLDGVVWPAPAFHDEDGDGKMLYGSIAYSSGVGETSYFTFDSVDEFSDEESEGEEFYSESLARTSCVGEPLPTPLHTASPRTCSAGHARDSTCSRCDTHMRLFLAAAAGAAATLAVQMVLKIVKRKQLAAAAAGGIVASGASDPGLKDVLGHTASELAKVGQSEMANLVDVQNTGIVPTYYADHPATKMLVSISTGWPDLSKTASGVPTPRNFVLIVEDMQVEYTQYVDYVLPNAEKLVTLFRELGLPIVWTNWSRTADDGCYGALDRFYGPRGVGEKVNPCYLHMEGGNTTVPSLAPVNDDERSRMIKSMHLDKFSDLDANGREILYPMLKAWGVDTIVLMGAWTDDCIAATTFRAADALGFDVVLVTDALATATIHGHKMVECLSAAVCTPKKADEVVAHIKAHPGLVKRPEAPLVGSVYLSDVPLVATRC
;
A
#
# COMPACT_ATOMS: atom_id res chain seq x y z
N MET A 1 2.24 -8.15 9.50
CA MET A 1 1.88 -8.27 10.93
C MET A 1 2.39 -9.60 11.46
N PRO A 2 3.47 -9.61 12.24
CA PRO A 2 3.96 -10.80 12.93
C PRO A 2 2.87 -11.42 13.83
N LEU A 3 2.97 -12.73 14.08
CA LEU A 3 2.01 -13.49 14.90
C LEU A 3 1.81 -12.91 16.31
N SER A 4 2.85 -12.28 16.89
CA SER A 4 2.81 -11.61 18.20
C SER A 4 1.91 -10.38 18.21
N GLU A 5 1.92 -9.60 17.13
CA GLU A 5 1.14 -8.37 16.99
C GLU A 5 -0.36 -8.67 16.80
N ARG A 6 -0.69 -9.72 16.03
CA ARG A 6 -2.08 -10.21 15.93
C ARG A 6 -2.62 -10.68 17.27
N ARG A 7 -1.83 -11.43 18.05
CA ARG A 7 -2.23 -11.93 19.36
C ARG A 7 -2.43 -10.79 20.36
N PHE A 8 -1.59 -9.75 20.31
CA PHE A 8 -1.78 -8.54 21.09
C PHE A 8 -3.11 -7.84 20.76
N HIS A 9 -3.40 -7.59 19.49
CA HIS A 9 -4.65 -6.94 19.09
C HIS A 9 -5.88 -7.77 19.46
N GLU A 10 -5.79 -9.10 19.45
CA GLU A 10 -6.89 -9.97 19.85
C GLU A 10 -7.14 -9.92 21.36
N LEU A 11 -6.09 -10.02 22.19
CA LEU A 11 -6.20 -9.89 23.64
C LEU A 11 -6.68 -8.49 24.05
N TYR A 12 -6.19 -7.44 23.38
CA TYR A 12 -6.62 -6.07 23.60
C TYR A 12 -8.11 -5.88 23.28
N ARG A 13 -8.58 -6.42 22.14
CA ARG A 13 -10.01 -6.40 21.79
C ARG A 13 -10.87 -7.18 22.79
N GLN A 14 -10.38 -8.31 23.30
CA GLN A 14 -11.08 -9.10 24.32
C GLN A 14 -11.18 -8.33 25.65
N SER A 15 -10.11 -7.68 26.09
CA SER A 15 -10.08 -6.85 27.31
C SER A 15 -11.06 -5.67 27.20
N LEU A 16 -10.98 -4.88 26.12
CA LEU A 16 -11.89 -3.76 25.86
C LEU A 16 -13.35 -4.21 25.86
N LYS A 17 -13.65 -5.38 25.29
CA LYS A 17 -15.00 -5.93 25.25
C LYS A 17 -15.49 -6.31 26.64
N GLN A 18 -14.64 -6.91 27.49
CA GLN A 18 -14.99 -7.27 28.86
C GLN A 18 -15.27 -6.02 29.71
N GLU A 19 -14.38 -5.03 29.66
CA GLU A 19 -14.53 -3.78 30.41
C GLU A 19 -15.77 -2.98 29.97
N THR A 20 -15.99 -2.87 28.66
CA THR A 20 -17.18 -2.17 28.11
C THR A 20 -18.47 -2.88 28.53
N THR A 21 -18.47 -4.22 28.56
CA THR A 21 -19.63 -5.00 28.99
C THR A 21 -19.91 -4.82 30.48
N ALA A 22 -18.87 -4.82 31.32
CA ALA A 22 -19.02 -4.58 32.76
C ALA A 22 -19.53 -3.17 33.05
N TRP A 23 -18.97 -2.16 32.37
CA TRP A 23 -19.41 -0.77 32.49
C TRP A 23 -20.88 -0.60 32.08
N LEU A 24 -21.29 -1.15 30.93
CA LEU A 24 -22.68 -1.08 30.47
C LEU A 24 -23.64 -1.74 31.46
N ARG A 25 -23.29 -2.89 32.05
CA ARG A 25 -24.12 -3.56 33.05
C ARG A 25 -24.32 -2.69 34.29
N ASN A 26 -23.24 -2.09 34.80
CA ASN A 26 -23.31 -1.21 35.96
C ASN A 26 -24.17 0.03 35.68
N LYS A 27 -23.99 0.67 34.51
CA LYS A 27 -24.78 1.85 34.14
C LYS A 27 -26.25 1.54 33.89
N VAL A 28 -26.56 0.38 33.31
CA VAL A 28 -27.96 -0.08 33.21
C VAL A 28 -28.57 -0.32 34.59
N ALA A 29 -27.80 -0.87 35.55
CA ALA A 29 -28.28 -1.06 36.92
C ALA A 29 -28.51 0.28 37.64
N GLU A 30 -27.59 1.24 37.52
CA GLU A 30 -27.72 2.60 38.05
C GLU A 30 -28.94 3.32 37.47
N ALA A 31 -29.12 3.29 36.15
CA ALA A 31 -30.25 3.92 35.48
C ALA A 31 -31.59 3.30 35.92
N LYS A 32 -31.65 1.97 36.08
CA LYS A 32 -32.83 1.28 36.59
C LYS A 32 -33.12 1.64 38.05
N ALA A 33 -32.10 1.73 38.89
CA ALA A 33 -32.24 2.18 40.28
C ALA A 33 -32.76 3.63 40.35
N GLY A 34 -32.39 4.46 39.37
CA GLY A 34 -32.92 5.82 39.18
C GLY A 34 -34.32 5.91 38.57
N GLY A 35 -35.08 4.81 38.49
CA GLY A 35 -36.48 4.81 38.04
C GLY A 35 -36.70 4.68 36.52
N LEU A 36 -35.65 4.43 35.73
CA LEU A 36 -35.75 4.29 34.27
C LEU A 36 -36.16 2.87 33.80
N SER A 37 -36.60 1.99 34.70
CA SER A 37 -36.88 0.57 34.40
C SER A 37 -38.04 0.33 33.43
N GLY A 38 -38.88 1.34 33.14
CA GLY A 38 -40.04 1.24 32.25
C GLY A 38 -39.99 2.12 30.99
N ASN A 39 -38.96 2.96 30.82
CA ASN A 39 -38.86 3.88 29.68
C ASN A 39 -37.56 3.62 28.91
N LYS A 40 -37.66 2.81 27.85
CA LYS A 40 -36.52 2.33 27.05
C LYS A 40 -35.80 3.48 26.36
N ASP A 41 -36.53 4.49 25.87
CA ASP A 41 -35.94 5.61 25.14
C ASP A 41 -35.18 6.55 26.07
N ALA A 42 -35.72 6.81 27.27
CA ALA A 42 -35.02 7.57 28.30
C ALA A 42 -33.76 6.84 28.79
N LEU A 43 -33.80 5.51 28.93
CA LEU A 43 -32.63 4.70 29.27
C LEU A 43 -31.55 4.77 28.19
N ILE A 44 -31.91 4.62 26.91
CA ILE A 44 -30.96 4.69 25.79
C ILE A 44 -30.33 6.09 25.73
N LYS A 45 -31.14 7.15 25.85
CA LYS A 45 -30.63 8.53 25.86
C LYS A 45 -29.63 8.75 26.99
N LYS A 46 -29.92 8.27 28.21
CA LYS A 46 -29.02 8.41 29.36
C LYS A 46 -27.70 7.63 29.20
N LEU A 47 -27.75 6.45 28.59
CA LEU A 47 -26.54 5.67 28.29
C LEU A 47 -25.66 6.34 27.23
N ILE A 48 -26.27 7.02 26.24
CA ILE A 48 -25.55 7.81 25.24
C ILE A 48 -24.85 9.00 25.91
N GLU A 49 -25.55 9.74 26.77
CA GLU A 49 -24.97 10.85 27.53
C GLU A 49 -23.75 10.38 28.34
N TRP A 50 -23.87 9.30 29.13
CA TRP A 50 -22.74 8.78 29.90
C TRP A 50 -21.57 8.25 29.05
N SER A 51 -21.84 7.78 27.83
CA SER A 51 -20.78 7.33 26.93
C SER A 51 -19.94 8.47 26.39
N ALA A 52 -20.54 9.65 26.20
CA ALA A 52 -19.82 10.85 25.77
C ALA A 52 -18.83 11.31 26.87
N ASP A 53 -19.30 11.41 28.11
CA ASP A 53 -18.46 11.79 29.26
C ASP A 53 -17.32 10.78 29.52
N SER A 54 -17.60 9.49 29.29
CA SER A 54 -16.59 8.43 29.44
C SER A 54 -15.54 8.45 28.33
N LEU A 55 -15.87 8.90 27.12
CA LEU A 55 -14.92 8.93 26.01
C LEU A 55 -13.92 10.06 26.21
N GLU A 56 -14.39 11.22 26.67
CA GLU A 56 -13.58 12.41 26.95
C GLU A 56 -12.61 12.14 28.11
N SER A 57 -13.07 11.55 29.21
CA SER A 57 -12.22 11.18 30.35
C SER A 57 -11.18 10.09 30.02
N ARG A 58 -11.51 9.13 29.15
CA ARG A 58 -10.55 8.10 28.69
C ARG A 58 -9.51 8.66 27.74
N THR A 59 -9.90 9.61 26.89
CA THR A 59 -8.97 10.32 25.98
C THR A 59 -7.97 11.15 26.78
N GLU A 60 -8.42 11.79 27.86
CA GLU A 60 -7.56 12.55 28.77
C GLU A 60 -6.63 11.64 29.59
N ALA A 61 -7.13 10.49 30.07
CA ALA A 61 -6.32 9.50 30.78
C ALA A 61 -5.19 8.93 29.90
N LEU A 62 -5.47 8.66 28.62
CA LEU A 62 -4.48 8.19 27.64
C LEU A 62 -3.42 9.24 27.29
N ARG A 63 -3.77 10.53 27.32
CA ARG A 63 -2.81 11.64 27.17
C ARG A 63 -1.88 11.77 28.37
N SER A 64 -2.34 11.36 29.56
CA SER A 64 -1.61 11.51 30.82
C SER A 64 -0.73 10.31 31.21
N SER A 65 -0.92 9.14 30.60
CA SER A 65 -0.10 7.96 30.87
C SER A 65 1.21 7.98 30.06
N ASN A 66 2.29 8.46 30.67
CA ASN A 66 3.66 8.30 30.18
C ASN A 66 3.97 6.79 30.02
N LEU A 67 4.18 6.32 28.80
CA LEU A 67 4.58 4.94 28.47
C LEU A 67 6.11 4.75 28.55
N ASP A 68 6.79 5.51 29.41
CA ASP A 68 8.21 5.31 29.71
C ASP A 68 8.34 4.26 30.82
N GLY A 69 8.65 3.01 30.45
CA GLY A 69 9.09 2.02 31.45
C GLY A 69 8.74 0.56 31.20
N VAL A 70 8.07 0.19 30.10
CA VAL A 70 7.82 -1.23 29.83
C VAL A 70 9.05 -1.86 29.17
N VAL A 71 9.92 -2.45 29.99
CA VAL A 71 10.97 -3.36 29.52
C VAL A 71 10.34 -4.72 29.21
N TRP A 72 10.36 -5.11 27.94
CA TRP A 72 9.87 -6.42 27.49
C TRP A 72 11.02 -7.42 27.42
N PRO A 73 10.84 -8.68 27.89
CA PRO A 73 11.83 -9.72 27.70
C PRO A 73 11.93 -10.08 26.20
N ALA A 74 13.16 -10.18 25.68
CA ALA A 74 13.41 -10.65 24.33
C ALA A 74 12.92 -12.09 24.14
N PRO A 75 12.39 -12.47 22.96
CA PRO A 75 11.99 -13.85 22.70
C PRO A 75 13.23 -14.75 22.64
N ALA A 76 13.18 -15.87 23.37
CA ALA A 76 14.15 -16.96 23.18
C ALA A 76 13.85 -17.62 21.82
N PHE A 77 14.87 -17.67 20.96
CA PHE A 77 14.83 -18.47 19.74
C PHE A 77 15.26 -19.90 20.10
N HIS A 78 14.47 -20.88 19.66
CA HIS A 78 14.84 -22.28 19.66
C HIS A 78 15.47 -22.58 18.30
N ASP A 79 16.75 -22.95 18.30
CA ASP A 79 17.35 -23.66 17.19
C ASP A 79 17.84 -25.00 17.71
N GLU A 80 17.41 -26.08 17.06
CA GLU A 80 17.91 -27.43 17.32
C GLU A 80 19.06 -27.68 16.34
N ASP A 81 20.30 -27.58 16.82
CA ASP A 81 21.41 -28.18 16.09
C ASP A 81 21.23 -29.70 16.12
N GLY A 82 21.47 -30.35 14.97
CA GLY A 82 21.18 -31.77 14.68
C GLY A 82 21.83 -32.83 15.58
N ASP A 83 22.44 -32.47 16.71
CA ASP A 83 23.03 -33.37 17.70
C ASP A 83 22.42 -33.23 19.13
N GLY A 84 21.32 -32.47 19.31
CA GLY A 84 20.47 -32.58 20.49
C GLY A 84 21.09 -32.13 21.83
N LYS A 85 21.97 -31.12 21.85
CA LYS A 85 22.47 -30.49 23.09
C LYS A 85 21.99 -29.05 23.24
N MET A 86 21.36 -28.75 24.38
CA MET A 86 20.98 -27.38 24.75
C MET A 86 22.18 -26.54 25.18
N LEU A 87 22.36 -25.37 24.56
CA LEU A 87 23.29 -24.33 25.01
C LEU A 87 22.49 -23.16 25.62
N TYR A 88 22.85 -22.75 26.84
CA TYR A 88 22.41 -21.48 27.42
C TYR A 88 23.55 -20.46 27.29
N GLY A 89 23.32 -19.39 26.53
CA GLY A 89 24.25 -18.26 26.43
C GLY A 89 23.53 -16.94 26.64
N SER A 90 23.97 -16.15 27.63
CA SER A 90 23.61 -14.74 27.78
C SER A 90 24.62 -13.88 27.01
N ILE A 91 24.18 -13.09 26.04
CA ILE A 91 25.05 -12.15 25.32
C ILE A 91 25.12 -10.84 26.13
N ALA A 92 26.32 -10.54 26.64
CA ALA A 92 26.71 -9.18 27.03
C ALA A 92 27.56 -8.60 25.88
N TYR A 93 27.22 -7.40 25.42
CA TYR A 93 28.05 -6.68 24.45
C TYR A 93 29.34 -6.18 25.13
N SER A 94 30.49 -6.64 24.66
CA SER A 94 31.77 -5.95 24.84
C SER A 94 32.37 -5.63 23.48
N SER A 95 32.67 -4.36 23.26
CA SER A 95 33.48 -3.85 22.16
C SER A 95 34.89 -4.44 22.21
N GLY A 96 35.33 -5.14 21.16
CA GLY A 96 36.70 -5.64 21.07
C GLY A 96 36.99 -6.44 19.80
N VAL A 97 38.00 -5.96 19.07
CA VAL A 97 38.68 -6.47 17.86
C VAL A 97 39.13 -7.94 18.00
N GLY A 98 39.06 -8.74 16.92
CA GLY A 98 39.84 -10.00 16.84
C GLY A 98 39.41 -11.04 15.79
N GLU A 99 40.17 -11.08 14.68
CA GLU A 99 40.62 -12.24 13.88
C GLU A 99 39.64 -13.32 13.36
N THR A 100 39.52 -13.34 12.03
CA THR A 100 38.96 -14.42 11.20
C THR A 100 39.99 -15.53 10.97
N SER A 101 39.59 -16.79 11.14
CA SER A 101 40.34 -17.96 10.65
C SER A 101 39.54 -18.67 9.55
N TYR A 102 40.20 -18.92 8.43
CA TYR A 102 39.66 -19.54 7.22
C TYR A 102 39.53 -21.06 7.37
N PHE A 103 38.46 -21.62 6.82
CA PHE A 103 38.46 -22.99 6.29
C PHE A 103 37.89 -22.95 4.87
N THR A 104 38.79 -23.13 3.90
CA THR A 104 38.46 -23.50 2.52
C THR A 104 38.32 -25.01 2.43
N PHE A 105 37.30 -25.47 1.73
CA PHE A 105 37.37 -26.76 1.02
C PHE A 105 37.04 -26.53 -0.45
N ASP A 106 37.97 -27.02 -1.26
CA ASP A 106 38.00 -26.95 -2.72
C ASP A 106 36.87 -27.77 -3.36
N SER A 107 36.55 -27.29 -4.57
CA SER A 107 35.78 -27.89 -5.66
C SER A 107 36.07 -29.38 -5.92
N VAL A 108 35.03 -30.12 -6.34
CA VAL A 108 35.15 -31.11 -7.43
C VAL A 108 33.86 -31.10 -8.26
N ASP A 109 34.08 -31.28 -9.56
CA ASP A 109 33.24 -31.19 -10.75
C ASP A 109 32.02 -32.12 -10.87
N GLU A 110 31.18 -31.75 -11.84
CA GLU A 110 30.44 -32.59 -12.80
C GLU A 110 29.61 -33.77 -12.25
N PHE A 111 28.28 -33.72 -12.45
CA PHE A 111 27.58 -34.88 -12.98
C PHE A 111 26.39 -34.49 -13.87
N SER A 112 26.35 -35.21 -14.98
CA SER A 112 25.44 -35.21 -16.11
C SER A 112 24.01 -35.65 -15.77
N ASP A 113 23.11 -35.19 -16.63
CA ASP A 113 21.75 -35.70 -16.82
C ASP A 113 21.71 -37.23 -16.97
N GLU A 114 20.83 -37.88 -16.20
CA GLU A 114 20.24 -39.16 -16.57
C GLU A 114 18.76 -39.19 -16.17
N GLU A 115 17.95 -39.56 -17.16
CA GLU A 115 16.53 -39.83 -17.08
C GLU A 115 16.22 -40.95 -16.08
N SER A 116 15.10 -40.86 -15.37
CA SER A 116 14.30 -42.05 -15.09
C SER A 116 12.83 -41.70 -14.87
N GLU A 117 12.01 -42.37 -15.68
CA GLU A 117 10.57 -42.52 -15.52
C GLU A 117 10.25 -43.30 -14.25
N GLY A 118 9.09 -43.02 -13.64
CA GLY A 118 8.56 -43.82 -12.54
C GLY A 118 7.27 -43.23 -11.96
N GLU A 119 6.15 -43.58 -12.58
CA GLU A 119 4.82 -43.47 -11.96
C GLU A 119 4.76 -44.32 -10.68
N GLU A 120 4.23 -43.78 -9.58
CA GLU A 120 3.43 -44.57 -8.64
C GLU A 120 2.44 -43.69 -7.85
N PHE A 121 1.17 -44.04 -8.00
CA PHE A 121 0.04 -43.56 -7.22
C PHE A 121 0.14 -44.08 -5.77
N TYR A 122 -0.01 -43.19 -4.78
CA TYR A 122 -0.47 -43.60 -3.44
C TYR A 122 -1.56 -42.67 -2.90
N SER A 123 -2.70 -43.31 -2.64
CA SER A 123 -3.89 -42.77 -2.00
C SER A 123 -3.84 -42.95 -0.47
N GLU A 124 -4.47 -42.00 0.24
CA GLU A 124 -5.03 -42.07 1.59
C GLU A 124 -4.10 -42.33 2.80
N SER A 125 -4.10 -41.40 3.77
CA SER A 125 -4.84 -41.63 5.02
C SER A 125 -4.90 -40.39 5.93
N LEU A 126 -6.08 -40.18 6.50
CA LEU A 126 -6.42 -39.20 7.52
C LEU A 126 -5.79 -39.56 8.87
N ALA A 127 -4.88 -38.73 9.38
CA ALA A 127 -4.41 -38.82 10.76
C ALA A 127 -5.34 -38.02 11.70
N ARG A 128 -6.12 -38.76 12.49
CA ARG A 128 -6.87 -38.29 13.66
C ARG A 128 -5.90 -37.88 14.77
N THR A 129 -6.04 -36.67 15.26
CA THR A 129 -5.39 -36.19 16.48
C THR A 129 -6.13 -36.71 17.72
N SER A 130 -5.43 -37.49 18.55
CA SER A 130 -5.88 -37.93 19.87
C SER A 130 -5.68 -36.81 20.90
N CYS A 131 -6.77 -36.38 21.52
CA CYS A 131 -6.73 -35.48 22.69
C CYS A 131 -6.54 -36.31 23.96
N VAL A 132 -5.46 -36.03 24.69
CA VAL A 132 -5.20 -36.52 26.04
C VAL A 132 -6.11 -35.77 27.01
N GLY A 133 -6.80 -36.51 27.88
CA GLY A 133 -7.76 -35.97 28.85
C GLY A 133 -7.13 -35.49 30.15
N GLU A 134 -7.75 -34.47 30.74
CA GLU A 134 -7.55 -34.06 32.14
C GLU A 134 -8.87 -34.20 32.93
N PRO A 135 -8.81 -34.48 34.25
CA PRO A 135 -9.97 -34.92 35.02
C PRO A 135 -10.83 -33.78 35.59
N LEU A 136 -12.14 -34.06 35.67
CA LEU A 136 -13.19 -33.28 36.32
C LEU A 136 -13.03 -33.24 37.86
N PRO A 137 -13.38 -32.13 38.53
CA PRO A 137 -13.55 -32.11 39.98
C PRO A 137 -14.96 -32.57 40.40
N THR A 138 -15.01 -33.31 41.50
CA THR A 138 -16.18 -33.84 42.20
C THR A 138 -16.96 -32.75 42.97
N PRO A 139 -18.30 -32.84 43.10
CA PRO A 139 -19.05 -31.99 44.01
C PRO A 139 -19.38 -32.71 45.33
N LEU A 140 -19.25 -32.00 46.45
CA LEU A 140 -19.67 -32.40 47.79
C LEU A 140 -20.54 -31.30 48.42
N HIS A 141 -21.51 -31.76 49.22
CA HIS A 141 -22.40 -31.06 50.16
C HIS A 141 -23.80 -30.64 49.71
N THR A 142 -24.65 -31.66 49.82
CA THR A 142 -26.00 -31.69 50.44
C THR A 142 -26.38 -30.53 51.37
N ALA A 143 -27.50 -29.87 51.05
CA ALA A 143 -28.32 -29.12 52.02
C ALA A 143 -29.74 -29.69 52.01
N SER A 144 -30.23 -29.99 53.21
CA SER A 144 -31.49 -30.68 53.54
C SER A 144 -32.76 -29.88 53.15
N PRO A 145 -33.84 -30.56 52.69
CA PRO A 145 -35.14 -29.91 52.52
C PRO A 145 -35.90 -29.85 53.85
N ARG A 146 -36.31 -28.65 54.25
CA ARG A 146 -37.33 -28.48 55.29
C ARG A 146 -38.69 -28.86 54.73
N THR A 147 -39.27 -29.89 55.33
CA THR A 147 -40.66 -30.31 55.21
C THR A 147 -41.58 -29.24 55.78
N CYS A 148 -42.49 -28.70 54.96
CA CYS A 148 -43.72 -28.07 55.45
C CYS A 148 -44.83 -29.10 55.39
N SER A 149 -45.28 -29.50 56.57
CA SER A 149 -46.42 -30.39 56.80
C SER A 149 -47.72 -29.77 56.30
N ALA A 150 -48.53 -30.64 55.70
CA ALA A 150 -49.88 -30.40 55.24
C ALA A 150 -50.83 -30.02 56.38
N GLY A 151 -51.80 -29.17 56.04
CA GLY A 151 -53.02 -29.00 56.81
C GLY A 151 -53.55 -27.59 56.74
N HIS A 152 -54.26 -27.25 55.66
CA HIS A 152 -55.59 -26.62 55.74
C HIS A 152 -56.17 -26.50 54.32
N ALA A 153 -57.49 -26.67 54.28
CA ALA A 153 -58.29 -26.89 53.10
C ALA A 153 -58.35 -25.68 52.16
N ARG A 154 -58.63 -26.03 50.90
CA ARG A 154 -59.34 -25.35 49.81
C ARG A 154 -59.82 -23.91 50.05
N ASP A 155 -59.81 -23.19 48.92
CA ASP A 155 -60.45 -21.90 48.65
C ASP A 155 -59.61 -20.65 48.93
N SER A 156 -58.68 -20.40 48.01
CA SER A 156 -58.75 -19.18 47.19
C SER A 156 -57.66 -19.26 46.13
N THR A 157 -58.06 -19.14 44.87
CA THR A 157 -57.15 -18.74 43.81
C THR A 157 -56.55 -17.40 44.23
N CYS A 158 -55.31 -17.42 44.75
CA CYS A 158 -54.59 -16.23 45.11
C CYS A 158 -54.40 -15.39 43.84
N SER A 159 -55.25 -14.38 43.64
CA SER A 159 -55.24 -13.51 42.46
C SER A 159 -53.88 -12.85 42.25
N ARG A 160 -53.09 -12.69 43.33
CA ARG A 160 -51.70 -12.24 43.29
C ARG A 160 -50.77 -13.26 42.60
N CYS A 161 -50.90 -14.56 42.87
CA CYS A 161 -50.08 -15.58 42.19
C CYS A 161 -50.39 -15.65 40.69
N ASP A 162 -51.66 -15.51 40.30
CA ASP A 162 -52.05 -15.48 38.87
C ASP A 162 -51.53 -14.22 38.17
N THR A 163 -51.60 -13.06 38.83
CA THR A 163 -51.07 -11.79 38.28
C THR A 163 -49.55 -11.83 38.10
N HIS A 164 -48.81 -12.37 39.07
CA HIS A 164 -47.35 -12.52 38.98
C HIS A 164 -46.96 -13.53 37.89
N MET A 165 -47.71 -14.62 37.74
CA MET A 165 -47.45 -15.63 36.71
C MET A 165 -47.74 -15.07 35.30
N ARG A 166 -48.81 -14.28 35.13
CA ARG A 166 -49.10 -13.59 33.86
C ARG A 166 -48.05 -12.53 33.51
N LEU A 167 -47.57 -11.76 34.48
CA LEU A 167 -46.47 -10.81 34.29
C LEU A 167 -45.17 -11.51 33.92
N PHE A 168 -44.84 -12.63 34.56
CA PHE A 168 -43.67 -13.42 34.24
C PHE A 168 -43.74 -14.01 32.83
N LEU A 169 -44.90 -14.57 32.44
CA LEU A 169 -45.12 -15.11 31.10
C LEU A 169 -45.07 -14.00 30.02
N ALA A 170 -45.64 -12.82 30.29
CA ALA A 170 -45.55 -11.68 29.38
C ALA A 170 -44.12 -11.17 29.22
N ALA A 171 -43.35 -11.08 30.31
CA ALA A 171 -41.94 -10.69 30.27
C ALA A 171 -41.07 -11.73 29.53
N ALA A 172 -41.31 -13.01 29.76
CA ALA A 172 -40.63 -14.10 29.06
C ALA A 172 -40.95 -14.10 27.55
N ALA A 173 -42.22 -13.88 27.18
CA ALA A 173 -42.64 -13.74 25.80
C ALA A 173 -41.98 -12.51 25.13
N GLY A 174 -41.91 -11.37 25.82
CA GLY A 174 -41.23 -10.17 25.34
C GLY A 174 -39.71 -10.37 25.14
N ALA A 175 -39.05 -11.08 26.06
CA ALA A 175 -37.64 -11.43 25.93
C ALA A 175 -37.38 -12.38 24.76
N ALA A 176 -38.22 -13.41 24.60
CA ALA A 176 -38.15 -14.35 23.48
C ALA A 176 -38.38 -13.66 22.13
N ALA A 177 -39.35 -12.76 22.04
CA ALA A 177 -39.60 -11.96 20.83
C ALA A 177 -38.41 -11.06 20.49
N THR A 178 -37.79 -10.43 21.50
CA THR A 178 -36.60 -9.58 21.31
C THR A 178 -35.41 -10.39 20.79
N LEU A 179 -35.17 -11.57 21.36
CA LEU A 179 -34.12 -12.50 20.92
C LEU A 179 -34.36 -12.97 19.47
N ALA A 180 -35.61 -13.31 19.12
CA ALA A 180 -35.98 -13.70 17.76
C ALA A 180 -35.70 -12.59 16.75
N VAL A 181 -36.10 -11.34 17.05
CA VAL A 181 -35.82 -10.18 16.19
C VAL A 181 -34.32 -9.95 16.03
N GLN A 182 -33.53 -10.03 17.10
CA GLN A 182 -32.07 -9.91 17.02
C GLN A 182 -31.42 -11.01 16.18
N MET A 183 -31.95 -12.24 16.26
CA MET A 183 -31.47 -13.37 15.47
C MET A 183 -31.78 -13.20 13.99
N VAL A 184 -32.99 -12.74 13.65
CA VAL A 184 -33.39 -12.40 12.27
C VAL A 184 -32.52 -11.28 11.72
N LEU A 185 -32.29 -10.20 12.47
CA LEU A 185 -31.41 -9.10 12.04
C LEU A 185 -29.97 -9.56 11.81
N LYS A 186 -29.44 -10.46 12.64
CA LYS A 186 -28.11 -11.07 12.41
C LYS A 186 -28.10 -11.93 11.15
N ILE A 187 -29.15 -12.69 10.87
CA ILE A 187 -29.27 -13.51 9.65
C ILE A 187 -29.36 -12.61 8.41
N VAL A 188 -30.18 -11.56 8.44
CA VAL A 188 -30.30 -10.58 7.34
C VAL A 188 -28.96 -9.88 7.10
N LYS A 189 -28.30 -9.39 8.15
CA LYS A 189 -26.97 -8.77 8.03
C LYS A 189 -25.93 -9.74 7.48
N ARG A 190 -25.94 -11.00 7.92
CA ARG A 190 -25.05 -12.04 7.36
C ARG A 190 -25.36 -12.33 5.90
N LYS A 191 -26.64 -12.40 5.49
CA LYS A 191 -27.02 -12.58 4.09
C LYS A 191 -26.65 -11.38 3.23
N GLN A 192 -26.80 -10.16 3.74
CA GLN A 192 -26.37 -8.93 3.06
C GLN A 192 -24.84 -8.88 2.92
N LEU A 193 -24.10 -9.21 3.98
CA LEU A 193 -22.63 -9.30 3.93
C LEU A 193 -22.16 -10.43 3.02
N ALA A 194 -22.83 -11.59 3.04
CA ALA A 194 -22.51 -12.71 2.16
C ALA A 194 -22.85 -12.40 0.69
N ALA A 195 -23.95 -11.69 0.42
CA ALA A 195 -24.29 -11.23 -0.92
C ALA A 195 -23.32 -10.15 -1.42
N ALA A 196 -22.89 -9.23 -0.55
CA ALA A 196 -21.84 -8.26 -0.85
C ALA A 196 -20.47 -8.93 -1.04
N ALA A 197 -20.18 -10.01 -0.31
CA ALA A 197 -18.97 -10.81 -0.47
C ALA A 197 -19.03 -11.79 -1.67
N ALA A 198 -20.22 -12.10 -2.17
CA ALA A 198 -20.42 -12.97 -3.33
C ALA A 198 -20.36 -12.20 -4.66
N GLY A 199 -20.42 -10.86 -4.62
CA GLY A 199 -20.08 -10.03 -5.77
C GLY A 199 -18.57 -9.91 -5.94
N GLY A 200 -18.11 -9.80 -7.18
CA GLY A 200 -16.74 -9.37 -7.43
C GLY A 200 -16.48 -8.00 -6.78
N ILE A 201 -15.25 -7.77 -6.31
CA ILE A 201 -14.83 -6.44 -5.86
C ILE A 201 -14.74 -5.55 -7.11
N VAL A 202 -15.59 -4.54 -7.19
CA VAL A 202 -15.62 -3.59 -8.32
C VAL A 202 -14.80 -2.36 -7.95
N ALA A 203 -13.81 -2.02 -8.79
CA ALA A 203 -13.08 -0.77 -8.66
C ALA A 203 -14.03 0.43 -8.83
N SER A 204 -13.82 1.50 -8.05
CA SER A 204 -14.62 2.73 -8.15
C SER A 204 -13.76 3.87 -8.68
N GLY A 205 -14.13 4.42 -9.83
CA GLY A 205 -13.43 5.58 -10.39
C GLY A 205 -13.80 6.93 -9.76
N ALA A 206 -14.75 6.99 -8.83
CA ALA A 206 -15.24 8.25 -8.28
C ALA A 206 -14.17 9.03 -7.49
N SER A 207 -13.14 8.34 -6.99
CA SER A 207 -12.02 8.95 -6.25
C SER A 207 -10.65 8.62 -6.87
N ASP A 208 -10.64 7.95 -8.01
CA ASP A 208 -9.42 7.59 -8.70
C ASP A 208 -8.88 8.81 -9.46
N PRO A 209 -7.68 9.31 -9.14
CA PRO A 209 -7.11 10.46 -9.83
C PRO A 209 -6.83 10.18 -11.31
N GLY A 210 -6.45 8.95 -11.69
CA GLY A 210 -6.13 8.58 -13.07
C GLY A 210 -7.35 8.49 -13.99
N LEU A 211 -8.54 8.32 -13.42
CA LEU A 211 -9.80 8.26 -14.18
C LEU A 211 -10.47 9.62 -14.36
N LYS A 212 -9.83 10.71 -13.96
CA LYS A 212 -10.31 12.07 -14.22
C LYS A 212 -9.89 12.49 -15.62
N ASP A 213 -10.86 12.94 -16.42
CA ASP A 213 -10.57 13.60 -17.70
C ASP A 213 -9.99 15.00 -17.40
N VAL A 214 -8.69 15.05 -17.08
CA VAL A 214 -7.94 16.27 -16.75
C VAL A 214 -7.88 17.25 -17.92
N LEU A 215 -8.03 16.74 -19.15
CA LEU A 215 -8.10 17.57 -20.35
C LEU A 215 -9.55 17.98 -20.68
N GLY A 216 -10.57 17.35 -20.08
CA GLY A 216 -11.99 17.63 -20.31
C GLY A 216 -12.42 17.36 -21.76
N HIS A 217 -11.75 16.39 -22.41
CA HIS A 217 -11.72 16.31 -23.85
C HIS A 217 -12.25 15.00 -24.42
N THR A 218 -12.27 13.86 -23.74
CA THR A 218 -12.52 12.56 -24.41
C THR A 218 -13.83 12.53 -25.19
N ALA A 219 -14.95 12.97 -24.59
CA ALA A 219 -16.24 13.02 -25.27
C ALA A 219 -16.27 14.05 -26.42
N SER A 220 -15.60 15.18 -26.24
CA SER A 220 -15.49 16.22 -27.27
C SER A 220 -14.57 15.81 -28.43
N GLU A 221 -13.52 15.06 -28.15
CA GLU A 221 -12.55 14.55 -29.11
C GLU A 221 -13.17 13.43 -29.91
N LEU A 222 -13.87 12.48 -29.26
CA LEU A 222 -14.68 11.46 -29.93
C LEU A 222 -15.67 12.07 -30.92
N ALA A 223 -16.28 13.22 -30.57
CA ALA A 223 -17.16 13.93 -31.49
C ALA A 223 -16.43 14.58 -32.68
N LYS A 224 -15.14 14.93 -32.55
CA LYS A 224 -14.32 15.57 -33.60
C LYS A 224 -13.69 14.56 -34.56
N VAL A 225 -13.10 13.49 -34.05
CA VAL A 225 -12.52 12.42 -34.90
C VAL A 225 -13.60 11.47 -35.44
N GLY A 226 -14.79 11.45 -34.84
CA GLY A 226 -15.84 10.49 -35.19
C GLY A 226 -15.50 9.08 -34.71
N GLN A 227 -16.14 8.06 -35.29
CA GLN A 227 -15.81 6.64 -35.06
C GLN A 227 -14.62 6.17 -35.92
N SER A 228 -13.77 7.07 -36.42
CA SER A 228 -12.60 6.65 -37.18
C SER A 228 -11.72 5.73 -36.34
N GLU A 229 -11.18 4.69 -36.96
CA GLU A 229 -10.33 3.66 -36.34
C GLU A 229 -9.27 4.27 -35.41
N MET A 230 -8.86 3.50 -34.39
CA MET A 230 -7.72 3.85 -33.53
C MET A 230 -6.48 4.03 -34.41
N ALA A 231 -6.22 5.24 -34.88
CA ALA A 231 -5.21 5.51 -35.92
C ALA A 231 -3.79 5.16 -35.48
N ASN A 232 -3.58 5.02 -34.18
CA ASN A 232 -2.33 4.65 -33.58
C ASN A 232 -2.22 3.13 -33.30
N LEU A 233 -3.25 2.35 -33.63
CA LEU A 233 -3.32 0.92 -33.41
C LEU A 233 -3.42 0.20 -34.75
N VAL A 234 -2.53 -0.76 -34.98
CA VAL A 234 -2.47 -1.52 -36.24
C VAL A 234 -2.47 -3.01 -35.92
N ASP A 235 -3.39 -3.75 -36.53
CA ASP A 235 -3.39 -5.21 -36.46
C ASP A 235 -2.14 -5.77 -37.15
N VAL A 236 -1.46 -6.69 -36.46
CA VAL A 236 -0.25 -7.36 -36.95
C VAL A 236 -0.44 -8.86 -36.89
N GLN A 237 -0.14 -9.58 -37.97
CA GLN A 237 -0.18 -11.04 -37.94
C GLN A 237 0.93 -11.57 -37.01
N ASN A 238 0.61 -12.49 -36.10
CA ASN A 238 1.61 -13.18 -35.30
C ASN A 238 2.30 -14.25 -36.14
N THR A 239 3.37 -13.88 -36.84
CA THR A 239 4.21 -14.78 -37.64
C THR A 239 5.25 -15.55 -36.80
N GLY A 240 5.00 -15.71 -35.50
CA GLY A 240 5.95 -16.24 -34.52
C GLY A 240 6.68 -15.15 -33.71
N ILE A 241 6.18 -13.90 -33.76
CA ILE A 241 6.68 -12.77 -32.97
C ILE A 241 6.51 -13.06 -31.48
N VAL A 242 5.32 -13.52 -31.08
CA VAL A 242 5.05 -13.98 -29.72
C VAL A 242 4.98 -15.51 -29.77
N PRO A 243 6.00 -16.21 -29.22
CA PRO A 243 5.99 -17.67 -29.16
C PRO A 243 4.96 -18.15 -28.13
N THR A 244 4.53 -19.41 -28.25
CA THR A 244 3.90 -20.12 -27.14
C THR A 244 4.92 -21.05 -26.50
N TYR A 245 4.86 -21.17 -25.18
CA TYR A 245 5.63 -22.16 -24.43
C TYR A 245 4.82 -23.46 -24.22
N TYR A 246 3.55 -23.47 -24.63
CA TYR A 246 2.61 -24.56 -24.41
C TYR A 246 2.15 -25.13 -25.76
N ALA A 247 2.47 -26.40 -26.01
CA ALA A 247 2.20 -27.05 -27.29
C ALA A 247 0.69 -27.15 -27.61
N ASP A 248 -0.14 -27.29 -26.58
CA ASP A 248 -1.60 -27.39 -26.63
C ASP A 248 -2.32 -26.03 -26.60
N HIS A 249 -1.60 -24.95 -26.34
CA HIS A 249 -2.13 -23.59 -26.31
C HIS A 249 -1.35 -22.69 -27.28
N PRO A 250 -1.65 -22.71 -28.59
CA PRO A 250 -0.95 -21.89 -29.57
C PRO A 250 -1.08 -20.40 -29.23
N ALA A 251 -0.02 -19.63 -29.50
CA ALA A 251 -0.06 -18.19 -29.36
C ALA A 251 -1.16 -17.58 -30.26
N THR A 252 -1.65 -16.39 -29.88
CA THR A 252 -2.64 -15.67 -30.70
C THR A 252 -2.15 -15.53 -32.15
N LYS A 253 -3.05 -15.66 -33.13
CA LYS A 253 -2.69 -15.46 -34.55
C LYS A 253 -2.58 -13.99 -34.94
N MET A 254 -3.13 -13.11 -34.11
CA MET A 254 -3.20 -11.68 -34.32
C MET A 254 -2.65 -10.96 -33.09
N LEU A 255 -1.76 -10.02 -33.37
CA LEU A 255 -1.21 -9.06 -32.42
C LEU A 255 -1.70 -7.68 -32.81
N VAL A 256 -1.41 -6.74 -31.92
CA VAL A 256 -1.68 -5.34 -32.14
C VAL A 256 -0.38 -4.58 -31.91
N SER A 257 -0.01 -3.74 -32.87
CA SER A 257 1.05 -2.75 -32.72
C SER A 257 0.43 -1.42 -32.35
N ILE A 258 0.95 -0.81 -31.29
CA ILE A 258 0.53 0.52 -30.84
C ILE A 258 1.67 1.48 -31.10
N SER A 259 1.35 2.59 -31.75
CA SER A 259 2.20 3.77 -31.85
C SER A 259 1.67 4.84 -30.90
N THR A 260 2.54 5.75 -30.48
CA THR A 260 2.16 6.86 -29.62
C THR A 260 1.36 7.86 -30.42
N GLY A 261 0.11 8.10 -30.03
CA GLY A 261 -0.83 8.89 -30.83
C GLY A 261 -0.50 10.39 -30.93
N TRP A 262 0.47 10.90 -30.18
CA TRP A 262 0.79 12.34 -30.13
C TRP A 262 2.19 12.60 -30.72
N PRO A 263 2.31 12.63 -32.07
CA PRO A 263 3.60 12.92 -32.72
C PRO A 263 4.15 14.30 -32.35
N ASP A 264 3.26 15.20 -31.93
CA ASP A 264 3.48 16.60 -31.62
C ASP A 264 3.05 16.85 -30.17
N LEU A 265 4.00 17.17 -29.27
CA LEU A 265 3.73 17.40 -27.84
C LEU A 265 2.79 18.59 -27.59
N SER A 266 2.52 19.39 -28.63
CA SER A 266 1.65 20.55 -28.56
C SER A 266 0.21 20.25 -28.95
N LYS A 267 -0.11 19.01 -29.34
CA LYS A 267 -1.44 18.61 -29.82
C LYS A 267 -1.96 17.38 -29.08
N THR A 268 -3.28 17.27 -28.99
CA THR A 268 -3.94 16.00 -28.63
C THR A 268 -3.81 14.98 -29.76
N ALA A 269 -4.29 13.75 -29.53
CA ALA A 269 -4.38 12.71 -30.56
C ALA A 269 -5.20 13.13 -31.78
N SER A 270 -6.18 14.02 -31.61
CA SER A 270 -6.96 14.55 -32.73
C SER A 270 -6.28 15.70 -33.48
N GLY A 271 -5.07 16.10 -33.05
CA GLY A 271 -4.30 17.19 -33.64
C GLY A 271 -4.68 18.58 -33.13
N VAL A 272 -5.49 18.69 -32.08
CA VAL A 272 -5.90 19.98 -31.50
C VAL A 272 -4.77 20.59 -30.68
N PRO A 273 -4.28 21.79 -31.02
CA PRO A 273 -3.28 22.50 -30.22
C PRO A 273 -3.78 22.70 -28.79
N THR A 274 -3.04 22.20 -27.81
CA THR A 274 -3.42 22.22 -26.40
C THR A 274 -2.25 22.72 -25.57
N PRO A 275 -2.37 23.89 -24.91
CA PRO A 275 -1.30 24.36 -24.04
C PRO A 275 -1.13 23.42 -22.83
N ARG A 276 0.12 23.07 -22.52
CA ARG A 276 0.50 22.02 -21.56
C ARG A 276 1.28 22.61 -20.38
N ASN A 277 1.10 22.05 -19.20
CA ASN A 277 1.92 22.33 -18.01
C ASN A 277 2.95 21.21 -17.84
N PHE A 278 4.20 21.49 -18.23
CA PHE A 278 5.29 20.53 -18.17
C PHE A 278 6.00 20.53 -16.81
N VAL A 279 6.51 19.37 -16.39
CA VAL A 279 7.55 19.22 -15.37
C VAL A 279 8.69 18.37 -15.91
N LEU A 280 9.93 18.68 -15.53
CA LEU A 280 11.07 17.80 -15.73
C LEU A 280 11.33 17.03 -14.44
N ILE A 281 11.30 15.69 -14.52
CA ILE A 281 11.72 14.84 -13.41
C ILE A 281 13.09 14.26 -13.77
N VAL A 282 14.07 14.55 -12.91
CA VAL A 282 15.44 14.04 -12.98
C VAL A 282 15.53 12.88 -11.98
N GLU A 283 15.40 11.64 -12.47
CA GLU A 283 15.42 10.46 -11.60
C GLU A 283 16.81 9.87 -11.42
N ASP A 284 17.24 9.83 -10.15
CA ASP A 284 18.38 9.08 -9.65
C ASP A 284 19.70 9.32 -10.41
N MET A 285 19.85 10.49 -11.03
CA MET A 285 21.08 10.93 -11.71
C MET A 285 22.13 11.33 -10.68
N GLN A 286 22.66 10.33 -9.97
CA GLN A 286 23.48 10.50 -8.78
C GLN A 286 24.92 10.04 -8.97
N VAL A 287 25.81 10.49 -8.08
CA VAL A 287 27.26 10.27 -8.17
C VAL A 287 27.61 8.77 -8.17
N GLU A 288 26.92 7.93 -7.39
CA GLU A 288 27.15 6.47 -7.40
C GLU A 288 26.90 5.86 -8.80
N TYR A 289 26.00 6.46 -9.58
CA TYR A 289 25.59 5.94 -10.88
C TYR A 289 26.41 6.51 -12.05
N THR A 290 27.38 7.38 -11.79
CA THR A 290 28.24 8.04 -12.81
C THR A 290 28.74 7.07 -13.88
N GLN A 291 29.25 5.89 -13.48
CA GLN A 291 29.75 4.87 -14.42
C GLN A 291 28.70 4.34 -15.41
N TYR A 292 27.41 4.50 -15.11
CA TYR A 292 26.28 4.08 -15.94
C TYR A 292 25.58 5.26 -16.62
N VAL A 293 25.70 6.48 -16.11
CA VAL A 293 24.92 7.63 -16.60
C VAL A 293 25.74 8.67 -17.38
N ASP A 294 27.07 8.65 -17.29
CA ASP A 294 27.94 9.69 -17.88
C ASP A 294 27.66 9.95 -19.36
N TYR A 295 27.39 8.89 -20.13
CA TYR A 295 27.18 9.00 -21.57
C TYR A 295 25.88 9.73 -21.95
N VAL A 296 24.92 9.85 -21.03
CA VAL A 296 23.65 10.57 -21.26
C VAL A 296 23.62 11.98 -20.67
N LEU A 297 24.58 12.35 -19.81
CA LEU A 297 24.62 13.65 -19.15
C LEU A 297 24.52 14.85 -20.11
N PRO A 298 25.22 14.88 -21.26
CA PRO A 298 25.13 16.01 -22.17
C PRO A 298 23.70 16.27 -22.69
N ASN A 299 22.87 15.23 -22.82
CA ASN A 299 21.48 15.38 -23.25
C ASN A 299 20.57 15.80 -22.09
N ALA A 300 20.79 15.24 -20.90
CA ALA A 300 20.09 15.63 -19.69
C ALA A 300 20.32 17.13 -19.34
N GLU A 301 21.55 17.62 -19.49
CA GLU A 301 21.91 19.02 -19.24
C GLU A 301 21.15 20.01 -20.13
N LYS A 302 20.89 19.65 -21.39
CA LYS A 302 20.09 20.49 -22.31
C LYS A 302 18.68 20.71 -21.78
N LEU A 303 18.07 19.68 -21.20
CA LEU A 303 16.72 19.74 -20.66
C LEU A 303 16.66 20.54 -19.37
N VAL A 304 17.59 20.31 -18.44
CA VAL A 304 17.69 21.10 -17.21
C VAL A 304 17.91 22.58 -17.55
N THR A 305 18.78 22.87 -18.52
CA THR A 305 19.03 24.23 -19.00
C THR A 305 17.75 24.85 -19.58
N LEU A 306 17.05 24.16 -20.48
CA LEU A 306 15.79 24.63 -21.06
C LEU A 306 14.74 24.93 -19.98
N PHE A 307 14.53 24.01 -19.03
CA PHE A 307 13.52 24.18 -18.00
C PHE A 307 13.85 25.36 -17.07
N ARG A 308 15.13 25.55 -16.73
CA ARG A 308 15.61 26.74 -15.99
C ARG A 308 15.41 28.04 -16.78
N GLU A 309 15.78 28.06 -18.07
CA GLU A 309 15.61 29.22 -18.97
C GLU A 309 14.15 29.70 -19.03
N LEU A 310 13.21 28.75 -18.99
CA LEU A 310 11.77 29.02 -19.09
C LEU A 310 11.07 29.19 -17.73
N GLY A 311 11.79 28.98 -16.62
CA GLY A 311 11.20 29.00 -15.27
C GLY A 311 10.17 27.89 -15.04
N LEU A 312 10.37 26.73 -15.68
CA LEU A 312 9.52 25.54 -15.56
C LEU A 312 9.94 24.69 -14.34
N PRO A 313 9.03 23.86 -13.80
CA PRO A 313 9.32 23.04 -12.65
C PRO A 313 10.30 21.92 -13.01
N ILE A 314 11.28 21.74 -12.13
CA ILE A 314 12.20 20.60 -12.13
C ILE A 314 12.10 19.95 -10.74
N VAL A 315 12.00 18.63 -10.73
CA VAL A 315 12.05 17.80 -9.51
C VAL A 315 13.23 16.86 -9.64
N TRP A 316 13.97 16.69 -8.56
CA TRP A 316 15.06 15.72 -8.48
C TRP A 316 14.65 14.60 -7.54
N THR A 317 14.93 13.37 -7.93
CA THR A 317 14.86 12.24 -7.02
C THR A 317 16.23 11.59 -6.98
N ASN A 318 16.68 11.18 -5.79
CA ASN A 318 17.88 10.37 -5.65
C ASN A 318 17.54 9.16 -4.77
N TRP A 319 17.74 7.97 -5.32
CA TRP A 319 17.67 6.72 -4.59
C TRP A 319 18.53 6.77 -3.33
N SER A 320 18.00 6.28 -2.21
CA SER A 320 18.65 6.43 -0.90
C SER A 320 18.70 5.16 -0.06
N ARG A 321 18.48 3.98 -0.65
CA ARG A 321 18.53 2.71 0.09
C ARG A 321 19.95 2.31 0.45
N THR A 322 20.15 1.85 1.67
CA THR A 322 21.39 1.22 2.16
C THR A 322 21.07 -0.18 2.69
N ALA A 323 22.05 -1.07 2.78
CA ALA A 323 21.82 -2.46 3.18
C ALA A 323 21.26 -2.62 4.61
N ASP A 324 21.40 -1.60 5.45
CA ASP A 324 21.07 -1.56 6.87
C ASP A 324 20.02 -0.50 7.22
N ASP A 325 19.31 0.05 6.22
CA ASP A 325 18.30 1.11 6.40
C ASP A 325 17.00 0.65 7.11
N GLY A 326 16.97 -0.59 7.60
CA GLY A 326 15.80 -1.20 8.25
C GLY A 326 14.67 -1.56 7.29
N CYS A 327 14.85 -1.34 5.98
CA CYS A 327 13.90 -1.70 4.94
C CYS A 327 14.42 -2.95 4.24
N TYR A 328 13.71 -4.07 4.39
CA TYR A 328 14.02 -5.30 3.66
C TYR A 328 12.77 -5.84 2.96
N GLY A 329 12.70 -5.61 1.65
CA GLY A 329 11.56 -5.85 0.78
C GLY A 329 11.81 -6.93 -0.28
N ALA A 330 10.90 -6.98 -1.26
CA ALA A 330 10.97 -7.96 -2.35
C ALA A 330 12.16 -7.73 -3.28
N LEU A 331 12.51 -6.47 -3.56
CA LEU A 331 13.68 -6.11 -4.37
C LEU A 331 14.97 -6.60 -3.71
N ASP A 332 15.09 -6.41 -2.39
CA ASP A 332 16.26 -6.81 -1.64
C ASP A 332 16.47 -8.33 -1.66
N ARG A 333 15.37 -9.10 -1.64
CA ARG A 333 15.41 -10.56 -1.82
C ARG A 333 15.73 -10.97 -3.26
N PHE A 334 15.27 -10.21 -4.25
CA PHE A 334 15.50 -10.50 -5.67
C PHE A 334 16.98 -10.39 -6.05
N TYR A 335 17.66 -9.31 -5.64
CA TYR A 335 19.10 -9.16 -5.88
C TYR A 335 19.97 -9.99 -4.93
N GLY A 336 19.39 -10.44 -3.81
CA GLY A 336 19.97 -11.45 -2.92
C GLY A 336 21.12 -10.96 -2.04
N PRO A 337 21.53 -11.77 -1.04
CA PRO A 337 22.53 -11.38 -0.05
C PRO A 337 23.95 -11.30 -0.61
N ARG A 338 24.25 -12.03 -1.69
CA ARG A 338 25.58 -12.02 -2.32
C ARG A 338 25.95 -10.62 -2.83
N GLY A 339 25.04 -9.96 -3.55
CA GLY A 339 25.29 -8.61 -4.07
C GLY A 339 25.48 -7.58 -2.96
N VAL A 340 24.86 -7.81 -1.79
CA VAL A 340 25.07 -6.97 -0.60
C VAL A 340 26.47 -7.18 -0.02
N GLY A 341 26.86 -8.44 0.20
CA GLY A 341 28.18 -8.78 0.74
C GLY A 341 29.33 -8.33 -0.16
N GLU A 342 29.16 -8.43 -1.48
CA GLU A 342 30.14 -8.01 -2.49
C GLU A 342 30.06 -6.52 -2.86
N LYS A 343 29.07 -5.78 -2.33
CA LYS A 343 28.83 -4.36 -2.67
C LYS A 343 28.61 -4.08 -4.16
N VAL A 344 27.90 -4.99 -4.83
CA VAL A 344 27.57 -4.90 -6.27
C VAL A 344 26.07 -4.91 -6.52
N ASN A 345 25.25 -4.95 -5.46
CA ASN A 345 23.80 -4.85 -5.60
C ASN A 345 23.42 -3.40 -6.00
N PRO A 346 22.81 -3.18 -7.18
CA PRO A 346 22.48 -1.85 -7.68
C PRO A 346 21.33 -1.17 -6.91
N CYS A 347 20.58 -1.92 -6.10
CA CYS A 347 19.56 -1.37 -5.20
C CYS A 347 20.12 -0.75 -3.93
N TYR A 348 21.44 -0.81 -3.68
CA TYR A 348 22.04 -0.20 -2.50
C TYR A 348 23.12 0.78 -2.87
N LEU A 349 23.19 1.85 -2.08
CA LEU A 349 24.33 2.77 -2.10
C LEU A 349 25.47 2.16 -1.28
N HIS A 350 26.66 2.21 -1.84
CA HIS A 350 27.86 1.64 -1.22
C HIS A 350 28.90 2.72 -0.91
N MET A 351 28.78 3.90 -1.52
CA MET A 351 29.66 5.05 -1.28
C MET A 351 29.00 6.12 -0.40
N GLU A 352 29.83 6.77 0.40
CA GLU A 352 29.42 7.98 1.13
C GLU A 352 29.04 9.07 0.13
N GLY A 353 27.88 9.69 0.33
CA GLY A 353 27.35 10.70 -0.60
C GLY A 353 26.87 10.13 -1.93
N GLY A 354 26.72 8.81 -2.07
CA GLY A 354 26.23 8.15 -3.29
C GLY A 354 24.88 8.68 -3.78
N ASN A 355 24.02 9.11 -2.84
CA ASN A 355 22.73 9.77 -3.10
C ASN A 355 22.80 11.26 -3.47
N THR A 356 23.96 11.77 -3.86
CA THR A 356 24.12 13.16 -4.31
C THR A 356 23.90 13.22 -5.81
N THR A 357 23.07 14.16 -6.30
CA THR A 357 22.88 14.37 -7.74
C THR A 357 24.21 14.74 -8.39
N VAL A 358 24.48 14.24 -9.59
CA VAL A 358 25.68 14.58 -10.36
C VAL A 358 25.80 16.12 -10.50
N PRO A 359 27.00 16.71 -10.31
CA PRO A 359 27.13 18.16 -10.18
C PRO A 359 26.55 18.99 -11.33
N SER A 360 26.62 18.51 -12.57
CA SER A 360 26.11 19.26 -13.73
C SER A 360 24.58 19.31 -13.81
N LEU A 361 23.88 18.38 -13.14
CA LEU A 361 22.42 18.33 -13.07
C LEU A 361 21.88 18.79 -11.71
N ALA A 362 22.74 19.02 -10.72
CA ALA A 362 22.34 19.26 -9.34
C ALA A 362 21.48 20.54 -9.17
N PRO A 363 20.60 20.58 -8.15
CA PRO A 363 19.92 21.80 -7.72
C PRO A 363 20.90 22.94 -7.43
N VAL A 364 20.69 24.12 -8.03
CA VAL A 364 21.63 25.26 -7.91
C VAL A 364 21.26 26.27 -6.83
N ASN A 365 20.01 26.28 -6.36
CA ASN A 365 19.52 27.22 -5.35
C ASN A 365 18.60 26.52 -4.32
N ASP A 366 18.18 27.25 -3.29
CA ASP A 366 17.36 26.68 -2.20
C ASP A 366 15.97 26.26 -2.67
N ASP A 367 15.37 26.98 -3.64
CA ASP A 367 14.07 26.63 -4.20
C ASP A 367 14.14 25.30 -4.96
N GLU A 368 15.18 25.08 -5.77
CA GLU A 368 15.45 23.79 -6.41
C GLU A 368 15.76 22.69 -5.39
N ARG A 369 16.61 22.97 -4.38
CA ARG A 369 16.92 22.01 -3.32
C ARG A 369 15.68 21.58 -2.54
N SER A 370 14.71 22.47 -2.37
CA SER A 370 13.45 22.16 -1.69
C SER A 370 12.63 21.08 -2.41
N ARG A 371 12.85 20.88 -3.72
CA ARG A 371 12.15 19.93 -4.60
C ARG A 371 12.97 18.65 -4.86
N MET A 372 14.02 18.42 -4.07
CA MET A 372 14.81 17.20 -4.13
C MET A 372 14.24 16.15 -3.16
N ILE A 373 13.92 14.98 -3.68
CA ILE A 373 13.36 13.86 -2.92
C ILE A 373 14.46 12.81 -2.74
N LYS A 374 14.72 12.43 -1.48
CA LYS A 374 15.50 11.21 -1.18
C LYS A 374 14.54 10.04 -1.24
N SER A 375 14.63 9.28 -2.32
CA SER A 375 13.63 8.27 -2.69
C SER A 375 14.02 6.90 -2.16
N MET A 376 13.05 6.18 -1.61
CA MET A 376 13.22 4.79 -1.15
C MET A 376 12.42 3.79 -2.00
N HIS A 377 11.67 4.30 -2.98
CA HIS A 377 10.78 3.53 -3.85
C HIS A 377 11.17 3.65 -5.33
N LEU A 378 10.98 2.57 -6.09
CA LEU A 378 11.23 2.60 -7.53
C LEU A 378 10.28 3.60 -8.20
N ASP A 379 8.99 3.50 -7.85
CA ASP A 379 7.98 4.50 -8.19
C ASP A 379 8.14 5.74 -7.29
N LYS A 380 8.52 6.87 -7.89
CA LYS A 380 8.74 8.13 -7.15
C LYS A 380 7.45 8.74 -6.60
N PHE A 381 6.28 8.31 -7.06
CA PHE A 381 5.01 8.71 -6.46
C PHE A 381 4.66 7.95 -5.18
N SER A 382 5.36 6.84 -4.90
CA SER A 382 5.17 6.06 -3.68
C SER A 382 5.95 6.62 -2.48
N ASP A 383 6.84 7.59 -2.68
CA ASP A 383 7.57 8.22 -1.58
C ASP A 383 6.65 9.07 -0.68
N LEU A 384 6.79 8.84 0.62
CA LEU A 384 6.03 9.52 1.67
C LEU A 384 6.96 10.37 2.55
N ASP A 385 6.43 11.48 3.07
CA ASP A 385 7.13 12.28 4.08
C ASP A 385 7.09 11.61 5.46
N ALA A 386 7.74 12.25 6.44
CA ALA A 386 7.81 11.75 7.81
C ALA A 386 6.43 11.59 8.51
N ASN A 387 5.36 12.18 7.96
CA ASN A 387 3.98 12.04 8.45
C ASN A 387 3.16 11.03 7.63
N GLY A 388 3.78 10.31 6.70
CA GLY A 388 3.11 9.34 5.83
C GLY A 388 2.29 9.99 4.70
N ARG A 389 2.60 11.22 4.31
CA ARG A 389 1.90 11.94 3.23
C ARG A 389 2.68 11.86 1.92
N GLU A 390 1.97 11.70 0.80
CA GLU A 390 2.56 11.72 -0.54
C GLU A 390 3.34 13.02 -0.78
N ILE A 391 4.52 12.91 -1.41
CA ILE A 391 5.38 14.06 -1.71
C ILE A 391 5.16 14.57 -3.13
N LEU A 392 5.38 13.71 -4.13
CA LEU A 392 5.49 14.13 -5.53
C LEU A 392 4.14 14.52 -6.14
N TYR A 393 3.11 13.67 -6.02
CA TYR A 393 1.81 13.91 -6.66
C TYR A 393 1.15 15.24 -6.23
N PRO A 394 1.06 15.56 -4.92
CA PRO A 394 0.49 16.83 -4.46
C PRO A 394 1.26 18.06 -4.97
N MET A 395 2.59 17.95 -5.11
CA MET A 395 3.45 18.98 -5.67
C MET A 395 3.14 19.25 -7.15
N LEU A 396 3.09 18.20 -7.97
CA LEU A 396 2.75 18.33 -9.40
C LEU A 396 1.33 18.90 -9.59
N LYS A 397 0.37 18.42 -8.78
CA LYS A 397 -1.01 18.91 -8.81
C LYS A 397 -1.11 20.40 -8.46
N ALA A 398 -0.38 20.86 -7.45
CA ALA A 398 -0.38 22.29 -7.08
C ALA A 398 0.16 23.19 -8.20
N TRP A 399 1.11 22.69 -8.99
CA TRP A 399 1.65 23.41 -10.15
C TRP A 399 0.78 23.32 -11.41
N GLY A 400 -0.32 22.56 -11.36
CA GLY A 400 -1.20 22.34 -12.50
C GLY A 400 -0.60 21.43 -13.57
N VAL A 401 0.43 20.64 -13.25
CA VAL A 401 1.14 19.77 -14.21
C VAL A 401 0.18 18.77 -14.85
N ASP A 402 0.30 18.63 -16.17
CA ASP A 402 -0.39 17.62 -16.98
C ASP A 402 0.58 16.72 -17.76
N THR A 403 1.84 17.15 -17.91
CA THR A 403 2.83 16.45 -18.74
C THR A 403 4.15 16.32 -18.00
N ILE A 404 4.66 15.10 -17.90
CA ILE A 404 5.95 14.77 -17.31
C ILE A 404 6.96 14.56 -18.43
N VAL A 405 8.04 15.32 -18.43
CA VAL A 405 9.27 15.01 -19.18
C VAL A 405 10.17 14.22 -18.24
N LEU A 406 10.35 12.94 -18.53
CA LEU A 406 11.04 12.00 -17.66
C LEU A 406 12.40 11.60 -18.23
N MET A 407 13.44 11.73 -17.41
CA MET A 407 14.80 11.27 -17.68
C MET A 407 15.45 10.72 -16.42
N GLY A 408 16.47 9.88 -16.55
CA GLY A 408 17.14 9.34 -15.36
C GLY A 408 17.62 7.89 -15.48
N ALA A 409 17.83 7.29 -14.31
CA ALA A 409 18.16 5.88 -14.13
C ALA A 409 17.28 5.26 -13.03
N TRP A 410 17.03 3.96 -13.00
CA TRP A 410 17.36 2.97 -14.03
C TRP A 410 16.18 2.81 -14.99
N THR A 411 16.46 2.74 -16.29
CA THR A 411 15.44 2.63 -17.35
C THR A 411 14.42 1.52 -17.10
N ASP A 412 14.88 0.35 -16.64
CA ASP A 412 14.10 -0.87 -16.43
C ASP A 412 13.63 -1.09 -14.99
N ASP A 413 13.90 -0.16 -14.08
CA ASP A 413 13.37 -0.16 -12.71
C ASP A 413 12.61 1.14 -12.41
N CYS A 414 13.26 2.15 -11.82
CA CYS A 414 12.63 3.39 -11.36
C CYS A 414 11.87 4.11 -12.46
N ILE A 415 12.50 4.29 -13.62
CA ILE A 415 11.88 4.97 -14.77
C ILE A 415 10.63 4.23 -15.21
N ALA A 416 10.68 2.90 -15.31
CA ALA A 416 9.54 2.09 -15.71
C ALA A 416 8.40 2.18 -14.68
N ALA A 417 8.72 2.03 -13.39
CA ALA A 417 7.76 2.09 -12.30
C ALA A 417 7.06 3.46 -12.22
N THR A 418 7.82 4.56 -12.27
CA THR A 418 7.25 5.92 -12.30
C THR A 418 6.42 6.15 -13.55
N THR A 419 6.89 5.71 -14.73
CA THR A 419 6.16 5.93 -16.00
C THR A 419 4.79 5.26 -15.97
N PHE A 420 4.73 3.98 -15.57
CA PHE A 420 3.45 3.27 -15.46
C PHE A 420 2.53 3.93 -14.44
N ARG A 421 3.04 4.27 -13.25
CA ARG A 421 2.23 4.93 -12.21
C ARG A 421 1.70 6.29 -12.66
N ALA A 422 2.53 7.09 -13.32
CA ALA A 422 2.18 8.40 -13.85
C ALA A 422 1.03 8.32 -14.85
N ALA A 423 1.16 7.43 -15.84
CA ALA A 423 0.19 7.31 -16.93
C ALA A 423 -1.11 6.65 -16.48
N ASP A 424 -1.03 5.46 -15.87
CA ASP A 424 -2.20 4.64 -15.56
C ASP A 424 -2.99 5.20 -14.37
N ALA A 425 -2.30 5.41 -13.25
CA ALA A 425 -2.99 5.68 -11.99
C ALA A 425 -3.15 7.16 -11.67
N LEU A 426 -2.36 8.03 -12.29
CA LEU A 426 -2.37 9.47 -12.00
C LEU A 426 -2.80 10.32 -13.21
N GLY A 427 -2.89 9.72 -14.41
CA GLY A 427 -3.40 10.38 -15.61
C GLY A 427 -2.48 11.46 -16.18
N PHE A 428 -1.18 11.40 -15.91
CA PHE A 428 -0.20 12.29 -16.55
C PHE A 428 0.22 11.74 -17.90
N ASP A 429 0.41 12.64 -18.86
CA ASP A 429 1.07 12.26 -20.10
C ASP A 429 2.59 12.26 -19.88
N VAL A 430 3.25 11.20 -20.31
CA VAL A 430 4.69 11.03 -20.09
C VAL A 430 5.44 11.15 -21.41
N VAL A 431 6.40 12.06 -21.45
CA VAL A 431 7.42 12.19 -22.49
C VAL A 431 8.69 11.55 -21.97
N LEU A 432 9.05 10.41 -22.53
CA LEU A 432 10.22 9.65 -22.12
C LEU A 432 11.44 10.07 -22.96
N VAL A 433 12.47 10.63 -22.32
CA VAL A 433 13.63 11.19 -23.03
C VAL A 433 14.67 10.12 -23.31
N THR A 434 14.56 9.43 -24.44
CA THR A 434 15.24 8.15 -24.69
C THR A 434 16.77 8.22 -24.75
N ASP A 435 17.34 9.37 -25.09
CA ASP A 435 18.79 9.63 -25.08
C ASP A 435 19.28 10.32 -23.80
N ALA A 436 18.41 10.41 -22.78
CA ALA A 436 18.68 10.83 -21.41
C ALA A 436 18.29 9.75 -20.37
N LEU A 437 18.19 8.48 -20.80
CA LEU A 437 17.96 7.32 -19.93
C LEU A 437 19.18 6.43 -19.84
N ALA A 438 19.41 5.84 -18.67
CA ALA A 438 20.50 4.94 -18.44
C ALA A 438 20.08 3.72 -17.61
N THR A 439 20.77 2.59 -17.85
CA THR A 439 20.69 1.44 -16.96
C THR A 439 21.99 0.63 -16.89
N ALA A 440 22.12 -0.27 -15.92
CA ALA A 440 23.21 -1.23 -15.72
C ALA A 440 22.89 -2.57 -16.39
N THR A 441 21.64 -2.80 -16.77
CA THR A 441 21.22 -4.04 -17.39
C THR A 441 21.30 -3.96 -18.91
N ILE A 442 21.38 -5.11 -19.56
CA ILE A 442 21.24 -5.21 -21.02
C ILE A 442 19.79 -5.03 -21.50
N HIS A 443 18.84 -4.74 -20.59
CA HIS A 443 17.41 -4.70 -20.87
C HIS A 443 16.86 -3.28 -21.07
N GLY A 444 17.65 -2.23 -20.82
CA GLY A 444 17.18 -0.85 -20.93
C GLY A 444 16.48 -0.53 -22.25
N HIS A 445 17.07 -0.91 -23.38
CA HIS A 445 16.46 -0.69 -24.70
C HIS A 445 15.11 -1.41 -24.84
N LYS A 446 15.01 -2.67 -24.38
CA LYS A 446 13.76 -3.43 -24.42
C LYS A 446 12.69 -2.76 -23.57
N MET A 447 13.06 -2.20 -22.42
CA MET A 447 12.12 -1.46 -21.60
C MET A 447 11.63 -0.19 -22.29
N VAL A 448 12.52 0.56 -22.95
CA VAL A 448 12.10 1.75 -23.74
C VAL A 448 11.07 1.37 -24.80
N GLU A 449 11.28 0.25 -25.52
CA GLU A 449 10.30 -0.26 -26.49
C GLU A 449 8.95 -0.57 -25.82
N CYS A 450 8.97 -1.26 -24.68
CA CYS A 450 7.75 -1.58 -23.92
C CYS A 450 7.01 -0.32 -23.45
N LEU A 451 7.71 0.64 -22.83
CA LEU A 451 7.13 1.88 -22.34
C LEU A 451 6.55 2.73 -23.48
N SER A 452 7.25 2.80 -24.61
CA SER A 452 6.82 3.54 -25.80
C SER A 452 5.56 2.93 -26.42
N ALA A 453 5.43 1.61 -26.37
CA ALA A 453 4.25 0.92 -26.89
C ALA A 453 3.04 0.98 -25.94
N ALA A 454 3.25 1.30 -24.66
CA ALA A 454 2.22 1.17 -23.62
C ALA A 454 1.73 2.51 -23.06
N VAL A 455 2.63 3.38 -22.61
CA VAL A 455 2.28 4.43 -21.62
C VAL A 455 3.00 5.77 -21.80
N CYS A 456 3.89 5.93 -22.77
CA CYS A 456 4.64 7.18 -22.93
C CYS A 456 4.92 7.54 -24.39
N THR A 457 5.28 8.79 -24.64
CA THR A 457 5.81 9.28 -25.92
C THR A 457 7.33 9.37 -25.88
N PRO A 458 8.08 8.52 -26.61
CA PRO A 458 9.53 8.60 -26.65
C PRO A 458 9.98 9.81 -27.50
N LYS A 459 10.94 10.58 -26.98
CA LYS A 459 11.60 11.68 -27.69
C LYS A 459 13.08 11.75 -27.33
N LYS A 460 13.91 12.28 -28.22
CA LYS A 460 15.27 12.71 -27.88
C LYS A 460 15.25 14.09 -27.23
N ALA A 461 16.26 14.40 -26.44
CA ALA A 461 16.40 15.69 -25.76
C ALA A 461 16.32 16.87 -26.74
N ASP A 462 17.01 16.78 -27.88
CA ASP A 462 16.98 17.83 -28.91
C ASP A 462 15.59 18.02 -29.53
N GLU A 463 14.80 16.94 -29.65
CA GLU A 463 13.42 17.02 -30.14
C GLU A 463 12.52 17.73 -29.13
N VAL A 464 12.66 17.43 -27.84
CA VAL A 464 11.92 18.11 -26.76
C VAL A 464 12.28 19.59 -26.72
N VAL A 465 13.58 19.91 -26.75
CA VAL A 465 14.08 21.30 -26.75
C VAL A 465 13.55 22.07 -27.96
N ALA A 466 13.70 21.51 -29.16
CA ALA A 466 13.23 22.14 -30.39
C ALA A 466 11.71 22.33 -30.36
N HIS A 467 10.98 21.34 -29.88
CA HIS A 467 9.53 21.39 -29.79
C HIS A 467 9.06 22.52 -28.86
N ILE A 468 9.55 22.57 -27.62
CA ILE A 468 9.16 23.57 -26.61
C ILE A 468 9.54 24.98 -27.10
N LYS A 469 10.74 25.16 -27.67
CA LYS A 469 11.18 26.47 -28.20
C LYS A 469 10.37 26.93 -29.41
N ALA A 470 9.91 26.01 -30.26
CA ALA A 470 9.08 26.34 -31.42
C ALA A 470 7.64 26.69 -31.05
N HIS A 471 7.16 26.30 -29.87
CA HIS A 471 5.76 26.46 -29.45
C HIS A 471 5.60 27.16 -28.09
N PRO A 472 6.18 28.37 -27.89
CA PRO A 472 6.16 29.03 -26.58
C PRO A 472 4.75 29.37 -26.07
N GLY A 473 3.79 29.59 -26.99
CA GLY A 473 2.38 29.83 -26.62
C GLY A 473 1.63 28.59 -26.13
N LEU A 474 2.25 27.40 -26.22
CA LEU A 474 1.68 26.13 -25.79
C LEU A 474 2.35 25.60 -24.51
N VAL A 475 3.28 26.38 -23.93
CA VAL A 475 3.90 26.11 -22.64
C VAL A 475 3.22 26.99 -21.59
N LYS A 476 2.44 26.39 -20.71
CA LYS A 476 1.82 27.09 -19.59
C LYS A 476 2.82 27.28 -18.45
N ARG A 477 2.62 28.33 -17.67
CA ARG A 477 3.39 28.58 -16.44
C ARG A 477 2.79 27.80 -15.28
N PRO A 478 3.61 27.39 -14.30
CA PRO A 478 3.13 26.77 -13.06
C PRO A 478 2.05 27.61 -12.37
N GLU A 479 1.01 26.94 -11.88
CA GLU A 479 -0.13 27.57 -11.22
C GLU A 479 0.15 27.99 -9.76
N ALA A 480 1.24 27.48 -9.18
CA ALA A 480 1.68 27.80 -7.83
C ALA A 480 3.21 28.00 -7.78
N PRO A 481 3.74 28.64 -6.71
CA PRO A 481 5.18 28.76 -6.50
C PRO A 481 5.88 27.40 -6.50
N LEU A 482 7.10 27.39 -7.04
CA LEU A 482 7.91 26.19 -7.20
C LEU A 482 8.62 25.79 -5.90
N VAL A 483 7.83 25.46 -4.87
CA VAL A 483 8.29 25.00 -3.57
C VAL A 483 8.03 23.51 -3.42
N GLY A 484 8.97 22.76 -2.83
CA GLY A 484 8.83 21.31 -2.70
C GLY A 484 7.93 20.83 -1.55
N SER A 485 7.52 21.73 -0.66
CA SER A 485 6.50 21.42 0.35
C SER A 485 5.19 22.12 0.05
N VAL A 486 4.23 21.36 -0.46
CA VAL A 486 2.85 21.84 -0.64
C VAL A 486 2.01 21.80 0.63
N TYR A 487 2.55 21.24 1.73
CA TYR A 487 1.89 21.17 3.02
C TYR A 487 2.33 22.28 4.00
N LEU A 488 3.40 23.00 3.67
CA LEU A 488 3.93 24.10 4.48
C LEU A 488 3.50 25.48 3.97
N SER A 489 2.77 25.55 2.85
CA SER A 489 2.18 26.82 2.42
C SER A 489 0.93 27.12 3.26
N ASP A 490 0.99 28.21 4.04
CA ASP A 490 -0.20 28.84 4.65
C ASP A 490 -1.20 29.37 3.59
N VAL A 491 -0.89 29.20 2.31
CA VAL A 491 -1.80 29.48 1.20
C VAL A 491 -2.89 28.41 1.25
N PRO A 492 -4.15 28.77 1.55
CA PRO A 492 -5.24 27.81 1.53
C PRO A 492 -5.23 27.13 0.17
N LEU A 493 -5.13 25.79 0.14
CA LEU A 493 -5.39 25.01 -1.07
C LEU A 493 -6.72 25.52 -1.61
N VAL A 494 -6.67 26.30 -2.69
CA VAL A 494 -7.87 26.79 -3.35
C VAL A 494 -8.58 25.52 -3.78
N ALA A 495 -9.66 25.20 -3.08
CA ALA A 495 -10.52 24.10 -3.42
C ALA A 495 -11.08 24.40 -4.80
N THR A 496 -10.39 23.93 -5.84
CA THR A 496 -10.93 23.84 -7.18
C THR A 496 -12.15 22.94 -7.08
N ARG A 497 -13.33 23.57 -7.06
CA ARG A 497 -14.60 22.88 -7.21
C ARG A 497 -14.56 22.17 -8.56
N CYS A 498 -14.49 20.84 -8.54
CA CYS A 498 -14.83 20.01 -9.69
C CYS A 498 -16.33 20.11 -9.97
#